data_AF-A0A6B3VVS5-F1
#
_entry.id   AF-A0A6B3VVS5-F1
#
_cell.length_a   1.000
_cell.length_b   1.000
_cell.length_c   1.000
_cell.angle_alpha   90.00
_cell.angle_beta   90.00
_cell.angle_gamma   90.00
#
_symmetry.space_group_name_H-M   'P 1'
#
loop_
_entity.id
_entity.type
_entity.pdbx_description
1 polymer ?
#
loop_
_entity_poly.entity_id
_entity_poly.type
_entity_poly.pdbx_seq_one_letter_code
_entity_poly.pdbx_strand_id
1 'polypeptide(L)'
;MKHLLTCTNEELVLLVGLCGHARFTKMLIDGLTGEKSLKEWEAIVDTTVHQLMLKQIWDEERNKRNEIPLSDEMQKFIHSYVNSKWIIRCPNIEKQGVLIFHYIEESTWLLHLVDREILHEFAYVEQEEISKLIQDYYSFSDESLDANEQFRLTDEAFDLLSEKRNLKKVRKMSTFLEEEGTSFELFIDDLKKNEWFLNNISCLHIPSLEDDPLLTDIVFFLPSSKGVWVVKYTDDQTAPVLIQLKGLEQWHALLENVGHTASLINEEG
;
A
#
# COMPACT_ATOMS: atom_id res chain seq x y z
N MET A 1 -17.28 2.26 -6.04
CA MET A 1 -16.40 1.22 -6.65
C MET A 1 -16.99 0.59 -7.92
N LYS A 2 -16.32 0.74 -9.06
CA LYS A 2 -16.63 0.06 -10.33
C LYS A 2 -15.53 -0.96 -10.65
N HIS A 3 -15.83 -2.24 -10.45
CA HIS A 3 -14.89 -3.34 -10.72
C HIS A 3 -14.44 -3.35 -12.18
N LEU A 4 -13.16 -3.63 -12.43
CA LEU A 4 -12.55 -3.65 -13.75
C LEU A 4 -11.98 -5.01 -14.11
N LEU A 5 -11.14 -5.57 -13.25
CA LEU A 5 -10.36 -6.76 -13.56
C LEU A 5 -9.99 -7.51 -12.28
N THR A 6 -10.14 -8.83 -12.31
CA THR A 6 -9.41 -9.73 -11.41
C THR A 6 -8.47 -10.60 -12.23
N CYS A 7 -7.18 -10.57 -11.89
CA CYS A 7 -6.18 -11.34 -12.60
C CYS A 7 -5.09 -11.91 -11.68
N THR A 8 -4.40 -12.96 -12.13
CA THR A 8 -3.18 -13.45 -11.49
C THR A 8 -1.97 -12.63 -11.90
N ASN A 9 -0.84 -12.84 -11.22
CA ASN A 9 0.46 -12.31 -11.63
C ASN A 9 0.77 -12.56 -13.12
N GLU A 10 0.61 -13.81 -13.59
CA GLU A 10 0.93 -14.20 -14.97
C GLU A 10 0.03 -13.48 -15.98
N GLU A 11 -1.26 -13.36 -15.66
CA GLU A 11 -2.22 -12.60 -16.47
C GLU A 11 -1.84 -11.12 -16.51
N LEU A 12 -1.50 -10.50 -15.37
CA LEU A 12 -1.06 -9.11 -15.33
C LEU A 12 0.22 -8.88 -16.13
N VAL A 13 1.22 -9.75 -15.98
CA VAL A 13 2.48 -9.74 -16.75
C VAL A 13 2.18 -9.77 -18.25
N LEU A 14 1.31 -10.67 -18.70
CA LEU A 14 0.93 -10.78 -20.10
C LEU A 14 0.20 -9.53 -20.60
N LEU A 15 -0.78 -9.01 -19.84
CA LEU A 15 -1.53 -7.81 -20.21
C LEU A 15 -0.62 -6.58 -20.36
N VAL A 16 0.29 -6.37 -19.40
CA VAL A 16 1.30 -5.29 -19.44
C VAL A 16 2.24 -5.47 -20.63
N GLY A 17 2.73 -6.70 -20.86
CA GLY A 17 3.64 -7.02 -21.96
C GLY A 17 3.03 -6.77 -23.34
N LEU A 18 1.77 -7.18 -23.54
CA LEU A 18 1.01 -6.93 -24.78
C LEU A 18 0.83 -5.44 -25.06
N CYS A 19 0.76 -4.61 -24.02
CA CYS A 19 0.64 -3.16 -24.13
C CYS A 19 1.99 -2.44 -24.33
N GLY A 20 3.09 -3.18 -24.52
CA GLY A 20 4.40 -2.60 -24.86
C GLY A 20 5.22 -2.11 -23.66
N HIS A 21 4.80 -2.41 -22.43
CA HIS A 21 5.44 -1.92 -21.20
C HIS A 21 6.56 -2.86 -20.71
N ALA A 22 7.53 -3.15 -21.58
CA ALA A 22 8.54 -4.20 -21.35
C ALA A 22 9.34 -4.05 -20.05
N ARG A 23 9.65 -2.82 -19.64
CA ARG A 23 10.37 -2.55 -18.37
C ARG A 23 9.51 -2.92 -17.16
N PHE A 24 8.24 -2.52 -17.16
CA PHE A 24 7.31 -2.87 -16.09
C PHE A 24 7.03 -4.37 -16.07
N THR A 25 6.87 -5.00 -17.24
CA THR A 25 6.77 -6.46 -17.37
C THR A 25 7.96 -7.16 -16.73
N LYS A 26 9.19 -6.69 -16.99
CA LYS A 26 10.38 -7.25 -16.36
C LYS A 26 10.35 -7.09 -14.83
N MET A 27 9.96 -5.93 -14.31
CA MET A 27 9.83 -5.71 -12.86
C MET A 27 8.82 -6.67 -12.22
N LEU A 28 7.68 -6.91 -12.87
CA LEU A 28 6.69 -7.88 -12.41
C LEU A 28 7.24 -9.31 -12.44
N ILE A 29 7.94 -9.69 -13.52
CA ILE A 29 8.57 -11.00 -13.66
C ILE A 29 9.65 -11.24 -12.60
N ASP A 30 10.52 -10.25 -12.37
CA ASP A 30 11.58 -10.33 -11.37
C ASP A 30 11.00 -10.44 -9.93
N GLY A 31 9.78 -9.94 -9.72
CA GLY A 31 9.01 -10.12 -8.49
C GLY A 31 8.39 -11.52 -8.33
N LEU A 32 8.27 -12.29 -9.41
CA LEU A 32 7.78 -13.67 -9.33
C LEU A 32 8.88 -14.59 -8.80
N THR A 33 8.53 -15.41 -7.81
CA THR A 33 9.50 -16.33 -7.20
C THR A 33 9.94 -17.41 -8.19
N GLY A 34 11.25 -17.56 -8.37
CA GLY A 34 11.90 -18.69 -9.02
C GLY A 34 12.31 -18.45 -10.47
N GLU A 35 13.55 -18.82 -10.79
CA GLU A 35 14.04 -18.82 -12.17
C GLU A 35 13.24 -19.84 -13.00
N LYS A 36 12.65 -19.39 -14.11
CA LYS A 36 11.93 -20.23 -15.05
C LYS A 36 12.70 -20.35 -16.35
N SER A 37 12.77 -21.55 -16.89
CA SER A 37 13.29 -21.82 -18.22
C SER A 37 12.37 -21.26 -19.31
N LEU A 38 12.90 -21.11 -20.53
CA LEU A 38 12.12 -20.63 -21.68
C LEU A 38 10.87 -21.49 -21.93
N LYS A 39 10.98 -22.82 -21.83
CA LYS A 39 9.85 -23.74 -22.03
C LYS A 39 8.76 -23.57 -20.97
N GLU A 40 9.14 -23.29 -19.73
CA GLU A 40 8.18 -23.01 -18.67
C GLU A 40 7.46 -21.69 -18.92
N TRP A 41 8.17 -20.66 -19.40
CA TRP A 41 7.55 -19.41 -19.81
C TRP A 41 6.59 -19.58 -20.99
N GLU A 42 6.95 -20.34 -22.02
CA GLU A 42 6.08 -20.65 -23.14
C GLU A 42 4.78 -21.33 -22.68
N ALA A 43 4.89 -22.33 -21.79
CA ALA A 43 3.74 -23.03 -21.24
C ALA A 43 2.85 -22.14 -20.35
N ILE A 44 3.47 -21.25 -19.55
CA ILE A 44 2.75 -20.26 -18.75
C ILE A 44 1.98 -19.32 -19.68
N VAL A 45 2.64 -18.73 -20.68
CA VAL A 45 2.00 -17.80 -21.62
C VAL A 45 0.82 -18.48 -22.31
N ASP A 46 1.00 -19.68 -22.84
CA ASP A 46 -0.09 -20.41 -23.52
C ASP A 46 -1.27 -20.66 -22.57
N THR A 47 -1.01 -21.07 -21.33
CA THR A 47 -2.05 -21.27 -20.31
C THR A 47 -2.76 -19.95 -19.97
N THR A 48 -2.01 -18.87 -19.78
CA THR A 48 -2.53 -17.54 -19.46
C THR A 48 -3.41 -16.99 -20.58
N VAL A 49 -3.03 -17.19 -21.85
CA VAL A 49 -3.88 -16.82 -23.00
C VAL A 49 -5.23 -17.50 -22.91
N HIS A 50 -5.26 -18.82 -22.67
CA HIS A 50 -6.51 -19.57 -22.52
C HIS A 50 -7.36 -19.05 -21.35
N GLN A 51 -6.74 -18.65 -20.23
CA GLN A 51 -7.45 -18.03 -19.11
C GLN A 51 -8.07 -16.67 -19.47
N LEU A 52 -7.34 -15.81 -20.18
CA LEU A 52 -7.84 -14.53 -20.66
C LEU A 52 -8.98 -14.69 -21.68
N MET A 53 -8.94 -15.74 -22.52
CA MET A 53 -10.05 -16.09 -23.42
C MET A 53 -11.29 -16.50 -22.64
N LEU A 54 -11.16 -17.35 -21.60
CA LEU A 54 -12.27 -17.75 -20.74
C LEU A 54 -12.90 -16.55 -20.01
N LYS A 55 -12.08 -15.56 -19.65
CA LYS A 55 -12.50 -14.29 -19.06
C LYS A 55 -13.07 -13.28 -20.07
N GLN A 56 -13.09 -13.62 -21.37
CA GLN A 56 -13.54 -12.74 -22.46
C GLN A 56 -12.73 -11.43 -22.56
N ILE A 57 -11.49 -11.43 -22.08
CA ILE A 57 -10.56 -10.30 -22.19
C ILE A 57 -9.80 -10.37 -23.52
N TRP A 58 -9.52 -11.59 -23.98
CA TRP A 58 -8.77 -11.84 -25.22
C TRP A 58 -9.67 -11.71 -26.46
N ASP A 59 -9.32 -10.79 -27.35
CA ASP A 59 -10.00 -10.61 -28.65
C ASP A 59 -9.31 -11.45 -29.74
N GLU A 60 -9.92 -12.58 -30.09
CA GLU A 60 -9.42 -13.47 -31.14
C GLU A 60 -9.39 -12.83 -32.52
N GLU A 61 -10.32 -11.93 -32.84
CA GLU A 61 -10.38 -11.31 -34.16
C GLU A 61 -9.27 -10.29 -34.35
N ARG A 62 -8.93 -9.53 -33.30
CA ARG A 62 -7.72 -8.69 -33.27
C ARG A 62 -6.46 -9.55 -33.39
N ASN A 63 -6.37 -10.65 -32.65
CA ASN A 63 -5.24 -11.57 -32.71
C ASN A 63 -5.00 -12.11 -34.13
N LYS A 64 -6.06 -12.53 -34.82
CA LYS A 64 -6.00 -13.03 -36.22
C LYS A 64 -5.50 -11.97 -37.20
N ARG A 65 -5.69 -10.68 -36.89
CA ARG A 65 -5.18 -9.54 -37.67
C ARG A 65 -3.77 -9.09 -37.26
N ASN A 66 -3.10 -9.81 -36.35
CA ASN A 66 -1.83 -9.43 -35.73
C ASN A 66 -1.89 -8.07 -35.01
N GLU A 67 -3.04 -7.72 -34.44
CA GLU A 67 -3.22 -6.57 -33.55
C GLU A 67 -3.07 -7.00 -32.08
N ILE A 68 -2.95 -6.03 -31.17
CA ILE A 68 -2.99 -6.31 -29.72
C ILE A 68 -4.37 -6.93 -29.38
N PRO A 69 -4.42 -8.14 -28.79
CA PRO A 69 -5.65 -8.91 -28.62
C PRO A 69 -6.42 -8.50 -27.35
N LEU A 70 -6.51 -7.20 -27.09
CA LEU A 70 -7.17 -6.60 -25.93
C LEU A 70 -8.08 -5.48 -26.41
N SER A 71 -9.21 -5.22 -25.76
CA SER A 71 -10.04 -4.05 -26.09
C SER A 71 -9.28 -2.73 -25.90
N ASP A 72 -9.71 -1.67 -26.58
CA ASP A 72 -9.08 -0.35 -26.41
C ASP A 72 -9.24 0.19 -24.98
N GLU A 73 -10.35 -0.17 -24.30
CA GLU A 73 -10.56 0.15 -22.88
C GLU A 73 -9.55 -0.55 -21.97
N MET A 74 -9.29 -1.85 -22.22
CA MET A 74 -8.28 -2.61 -21.46
C MET A 74 -6.88 -2.05 -21.68
N GLN A 75 -6.52 -1.68 -22.91
CA GLN A 75 -5.23 -1.06 -23.21
C GLN A 75 -5.06 0.29 -22.50
N LYS A 76 -6.11 1.12 -22.49
CA LYS A 76 -6.13 2.39 -21.73
C LYS A 76 -5.96 2.16 -20.24
N PHE A 77 -6.70 1.22 -19.66
CA PHE A 77 -6.55 0.84 -18.25
C PHE A 77 -5.10 0.43 -17.92
N ILE A 78 -4.49 -0.45 -18.71
CA ILE A 78 -3.10 -0.89 -18.49
C ILE A 78 -2.13 0.29 -18.59
N HIS A 79 -2.33 1.19 -19.57
CA HIS A 79 -1.52 2.39 -19.70
C HIS A 79 -1.65 3.32 -18.48
N SER A 80 -2.86 3.56 -17.98
CA SER A 80 -3.11 4.36 -16.78
C SER A 80 -2.48 3.73 -15.53
N TYR A 81 -2.60 2.41 -15.37
CA TYR A 81 -2.00 1.66 -14.27
C TYR A 81 -0.47 1.79 -14.25
N VAL A 82 0.18 1.53 -15.39
CA VAL A 82 1.66 1.56 -15.50
C VAL A 82 2.21 2.98 -15.36
N ASN A 83 1.51 3.99 -15.88
CA ASN A 83 2.01 5.37 -15.90
C ASN A 83 1.51 6.23 -14.71
N SER A 84 0.91 5.62 -13.69
CA SER A 84 0.46 6.33 -12.50
C SER A 84 1.64 7.01 -11.80
N LYS A 85 1.59 8.35 -11.73
CA LYS A 85 2.63 9.15 -11.09
C LYS A 85 2.50 9.24 -9.58
N TRP A 86 1.33 8.94 -9.03
CA TRP A 86 1.09 8.97 -7.60
C TRP A 86 0.51 7.65 -7.15
N ILE A 87 1.04 7.14 -6.04
CA ILE A 87 0.58 5.88 -5.45
C ILE A 87 0.42 6.05 -3.94
N ILE A 88 -0.73 5.63 -3.42
CA ILE A 88 -0.93 5.40 -1.99
C ILE A 88 -0.83 3.90 -1.76
N ARG A 89 0.05 3.47 -0.86
CA ARG A 89 0.28 2.06 -0.56
C ARG A 89 -0.02 1.77 0.90
N CYS A 90 -0.86 0.76 1.12
CA CYS A 90 -1.37 0.33 2.41
C CYS A 90 -1.12 -1.19 2.56
N PRO A 91 0.09 -1.63 2.95
CA PRO A 91 0.34 -3.04 3.25
C PRO A 91 -0.42 -3.50 4.50
N ASN A 92 -0.83 -4.76 4.51
CA ASN A 92 -1.36 -5.46 5.66
C ASN A 92 -0.68 -6.82 5.76
N ILE A 93 0.32 -6.90 6.65
CA ILE A 93 1.16 -8.09 6.81
C ILE A 93 0.34 -9.28 7.30
N GLU A 94 -0.59 -9.06 8.24
CA GLU A 94 -1.44 -10.13 8.79
C GLU A 94 -2.32 -10.78 7.72
N LYS A 95 -2.89 -9.96 6.82
CA LYS A 95 -3.73 -10.44 5.72
C LYS A 95 -2.92 -10.90 4.49
N GLN A 96 -1.58 -10.79 4.52
CA GLN A 96 -0.71 -11.00 3.35
C GLN A 96 -1.20 -10.23 2.12
N GLY A 97 -1.65 -8.99 2.34
CA GLY A 97 -2.29 -8.18 1.31
C GLY A 97 -1.67 -6.80 1.20
N VAL A 98 -1.85 -6.18 0.04
CA VAL A 98 -1.52 -4.77 -0.16
C VAL A 98 -2.68 -4.10 -0.87
N LEU A 99 -3.23 -3.05 -0.27
CA LEU A 99 -4.14 -2.14 -0.93
C LEU A 99 -3.32 -0.98 -1.51
N ILE A 100 -3.53 -0.70 -2.79
CA ILE A 100 -2.80 0.31 -3.54
C ILE A 100 -3.82 1.19 -4.25
N PHE A 101 -3.62 2.51 -4.23
CA PHE A 101 -4.39 3.45 -5.04
C PHE A 101 -3.44 4.14 -6.01
N HIS A 102 -3.75 4.04 -7.29
CA HIS A 102 -3.03 4.67 -8.39
C HIS A 102 -3.81 5.90 -8.84
N TYR A 103 -3.18 7.07 -8.80
CA TYR A 103 -3.82 8.29 -9.29
C TYR A 103 -3.94 8.25 -10.82
N ILE A 104 -5.13 8.55 -11.34
CA ILE A 104 -5.35 8.61 -12.79
C ILE A 104 -5.46 10.07 -13.24
N GLU A 105 -6.56 10.73 -12.90
CA GLU A 105 -6.85 12.12 -13.25
C GLU A 105 -7.94 12.69 -12.35
N GLU A 106 -7.92 14.00 -12.10
CA GLU A 106 -8.91 14.71 -11.28
C GLU A 106 -9.17 14.01 -9.92
N SER A 107 -10.40 13.56 -9.67
CA SER A 107 -10.82 12.79 -8.49
C SER A 107 -10.75 11.28 -8.69
N THR A 108 -10.41 10.81 -9.90
CA THR A 108 -10.44 9.39 -10.26
C THR A 108 -9.14 8.69 -9.87
N TRP A 109 -9.29 7.61 -9.12
CA TRP A 109 -8.22 6.69 -8.75
C TRP A 109 -8.54 5.28 -9.21
N LEU A 110 -7.48 4.51 -9.40
CA LEU A 110 -7.54 3.07 -9.60
C LEU A 110 -7.13 2.37 -8.30
N LEU A 111 -8.10 1.73 -7.66
CA LEU A 111 -7.84 0.76 -6.59
C LEU A 111 -7.20 -0.48 -7.20
N HIS A 112 -6.13 -0.94 -6.58
CA HIS A 112 -5.42 -2.18 -6.85
C HIS A 112 -5.21 -2.93 -5.53
N LEU A 113 -5.96 -4.01 -5.33
CA LEU A 113 -5.81 -4.92 -4.20
C LEU A 113 -4.98 -6.12 -4.62
N VAL A 114 -3.92 -6.41 -3.87
CA VAL A 114 -3.13 -7.64 -3.99
C VAL A 114 -3.46 -8.54 -2.81
N ASP A 115 -3.96 -9.76 -3.08
CA ASP A 115 -4.24 -10.79 -2.09
C ASP A 115 -3.24 -11.95 -2.22
N ARG A 116 -2.58 -12.30 -1.11
CA ARG A 116 -1.58 -13.38 -0.99
C ARG A 116 -0.47 -13.33 -2.06
N GLU A 117 -0.11 -12.13 -2.50
CA GLU A 117 0.91 -11.87 -3.54
C GLU A 117 0.63 -12.55 -4.89
N ILE A 118 -0.61 -13.00 -5.14
CA ILE A 118 -0.98 -13.78 -6.34
C ILE A 118 -2.13 -13.15 -7.09
N LEU A 119 -3.17 -12.72 -6.38
CA LEU A 119 -4.41 -12.25 -6.97
C LEU A 119 -4.45 -10.72 -6.95
N HIS A 120 -4.72 -10.14 -8.10
CA HIS A 120 -4.86 -8.71 -8.30
C HIS A 120 -6.32 -8.40 -8.59
N GLU A 121 -6.90 -7.47 -7.85
CA GLU A 121 -8.20 -6.90 -8.13
C GLU A 121 -8.07 -5.40 -8.41
N PHE A 122 -8.73 -4.95 -9.47
CA PHE A 122 -8.71 -3.58 -9.94
C PHE A 122 -10.12 -3.00 -10.00
N ALA A 123 -10.28 -1.77 -9.53
CA ALA A 123 -11.53 -1.03 -9.61
C ALA A 123 -11.29 0.47 -9.68
N TYR A 124 -12.15 1.20 -10.42
CA TYR A 124 -12.16 2.65 -10.31
C TYR A 124 -12.90 3.08 -9.03
N VAL A 125 -12.32 4.08 -8.36
CA VAL A 125 -12.83 4.70 -7.14
C VAL A 125 -12.60 6.21 -7.20
N GLU A 126 -13.45 6.95 -6.50
CA GLU A 126 -13.27 8.40 -6.32
C GLU A 126 -12.40 8.72 -5.11
N GLN A 127 -11.75 9.89 -5.11
CA GLN A 127 -10.91 10.40 -4.03
C GLN A 127 -11.63 10.34 -2.67
N GLU A 128 -12.91 10.66 -2.63
CA GLU A 128 -13.72 10.68 -1.40
C GLU A 128 -14.01 9.26 -0.87
N GLU A 129 -13.87 8.22 -1.68
CA GLU A 129 -14.03 6.83 -1.26
C GLU A 129 -12.77 6.28 -0.57
N ILE A 130 -11.58 6.87 -0.80
CA ILE A 130 -10.28 6.31 -0.37
C ILE A 130 -10.21 6.11 1.14
N SER A 131 -10.58 7.14 1.93
CA SER A 131 -10.48 7.09 3.38
C SER A 131 -11.31 5.93 3.96
N LYS A 132 -12.53 5.75 3.46
CA LYS A 132 -13.42 4.65 3.85
C LYS A 132 -12.87 3.29 3.43
N LEU A 133 -12.33 3.18 2.22
CA LEU A 133 -11.74 1.93 1.73
C LEU A 133 -10.54 1.51 2.57
N ILE A 134 -9.72 2.47 3.03
CA ILE A 134 -8.61 2.19 3.96
C ILE A 134 -9.14 1.74 5.33
N GLN A 135 -10.20 2.38 5.85
CA GLN A 135 -10.85 1.98 7.11
C GLN A 135 -11.35 0.52 7.02
N ASP A 136 -12.10 0.21 5.97
CA ASP A 136 -12.64 -1.13 5.72
C ASP A 136 -11.52 -2.15 5.53
N TYR A 137 -10.44 -1.78 4.83
CA TYR A 137 -9.30 -2.67 4.59
C TYR A 137 -8.60 -3.11 5.88
N TYR A 138 -8.41 -2.19 6.83
CA TYR A 138 -7.80 -2.52 8.12
C TYR A 138 -8.81 -3.07 9.15
N SER A 139 -10.11 -2.73 9.04
CA SER A 139 -11.22 -3.30 9.84
C SER A 139 -10.96 -3.33 11.36
N PHE A 140 -10.61 -2.19 11.99
CA PHE A 140 -10.38 -2.16 13.44
C PHE A 140 -11.67 -2.30 14.24
N SER A 141 -11.64 -3.13 15.28
CA SER A 141 -12.76 -3.31 16.22
C SER A 141 -12.81 -2.20 17.27
N ASP A 142 -14.03 -1.75 17.57
CA ASP A 142 -14.32 -0.69 18.53
C ASP A 142 -14.38 -1.24 19.96
N GLU A 143 -13.40 -0.90 20.79
CA GLU A 143 -13.59 -0.81 22.24
C GLU A 143 -13.31 0.64 22.65
N SER A 144 -14.38 1.44 22.67
CA SER A 144 -14.37 2.85 23.02
C SER A 144 -13.62 3.11 24.34
N LEU A 145 -12.60 3.98 24.32
CA LEU A 145 -12.08 4.62 25.54
C LEU A 145 -11.36 5.94 25.23
N ASP A 146 -11.55 6.93 26.12
CA ASP A 146 -10.78 8.18 26.25
C ASP A 146 -9.37 7.88 26.81
N ALA A 147 -8.55 7.18 26.03
CA ALA A 147 -7.18 6.89 26.42
C ALA A 147 -6.22 7.90 25.76
N ASN A 148 -5.85 8.98 26.48
CA ASN A 148 -4.78 9.91 26.09
C ASN A 148 -3.38 9.31 26.31
N GLU A 149 -3.18 8.06 25.92
CA GLU A 149 -1.90 7.36 26.06
C GLU A 149 -0.94 7.89 25.00
N GLN A 150 0.19 8.42 25.44
CA GLN A 150 1.21 8.93 24.54
C GLN A 150 2.57 8.91 25.21
N PHE A 151 3.61 8.84 24.39
CA PHE A 151 4.98 8.98 24.83
C PHE A 151 5.84 9.46 23.66
N ARG A 152 7.02 9.98 23.99
CA ARG A 152 7.96 10.47 23.00
C ARG A 152 9.24 9.67 22.97
N LEU A 153 9.81 9.53 21.78
CA LEU A 153 11.11 8.94 21.55
C LEU A 153 11.99 9.91 20.75
N THR A 154 13.30 9.74 20.89
CA THR A 154 14.26 10.29 19.93
C THR A 154 14.23 9.46 18.65
N ASP A 155 14.72 10.03 17.54
CA ASP A 155 14.85 9.28 16.28
C ASP A 155 15.68 8.00 16.47
N GLU A 156 16.83 8.12 17.13
CA GLU A 156 17.70 6.96 17.41
C GLU A 156 16.97 5.90 18.26
N ALA A 157 16.19 6.32 19.25
CA ALA A 157 15.45 5.38 20.09
C ALA A 157 14.33 4.67 19.32
N PHE A 158 13.65 5.37 18.41
CA PHE A 158 12.63 4.79 17.55
C PHE A 158 13.22 3.84 16.51
N ASP A 159 14.32 4.23 15.85
CA ASP A 159 15.03 3.38 14.90
C ASP A 159 15.54 2.10 15.56
N LEU A 160 16.10 2.20 16.77
CA LEU A 160 16.52 1.03 17.53
C LEU A 160 15.34 0.12 17.90
N LEU A 161 14.15 0.69 18.12
CA LEU A 161 12.95 -0.05 18.49
C LEU A 161 12.44 -0.96 17.36
N SER A 162 12.84 -0.72 16.11
CA SER A 162 12.57 -1.62 14.99
C SER A 162 13.05 -3.05 15.22
N GLU A 163 14.06 -3.25 16.07
CA GLU A 163 14.55 -4.58 16.44
C GLU A 163 14.23 -4.92 17.89
N LYS A 164 13.45 -5.99 18.10
CA LYS A 164 13.03 -6.50 19.42
C LYS A 164 14.15 -6.64 20.45
N ARG A 165 15.35 -7.03 20.02
CA ARG A 165 16.53 -7.21 20.90
C ARG A 165 17.00 -5.90 21.57
N ASN A 166 16.67 -4.75 20.99
CA ASN A 166 17.12 -3.44 21.46
C ASN A 166 16.18 -2.81 22.50
N LEU A 167 15.04 -3.43 22.84
CA LEU A 167 14.06 -2.88 23.79
C LEU A 167 14.70 -2.37 25.10
N LYS A 168 15.63 -3.15 25.68
CA LYS A 168 16.33 -2.75 26.91
C LYS A 168 17.23 -1.53 26.73
N LYS A 169 17.78 -1.34 25.54
CA LYS A 169 18.60 -0.17 25.19
C LYS A 169 17.70 1.05 25.02
N VAL A 170 16.61 0.93 24.26
CA VAL A 170 15.60 1.98 24.07
C VAL A 170 15.09 2.48 25.43
N ARG A 171 14.66 1.59 26.31
CA ARG A 171 14.15 1.97 27.65
C ARG A 171 15.18 2.70 28.53
N LYS A 172 16.47 2.49 28.32
CA LYS A 172 17.54 3.20 29.06
C LYS A 172 17.87 4.57 28.45
N MET A 173 17.64 4.73 27.15
CA MET A 173 17.90 5.97 26.42
C MET A 173 16.74 6.95 26.55
N SER A 174 15.51 6.42 26.65
CA SER A 174 14.32 7.23 26.84
C SER A 174 14.19 7.71 28.29
N THR A 175 13.91 9.00 28.45
CA THR A 175 13.57 9.60 29.75
C THR A 175 12.08 9.86 29.75
N PHE A 176 11.30 8.94 30.31
CA PHE A 176 9.85 9.05 30.36
C PHE A 176 9.39 9.73 31.66
N LEU A 177 8.34 10.54 31.55
CA LEU A 177 7.48 10.83 32.70
C LEU A 177 6.76 9.54 33.13
N GLU A 178 6.25 9.49 34.37
CA GLU A 178 5.62 8.27 34.92
C GLU A 178 4.46 7.77 34.05
N GLU A 179 3.62 8.69 33.55
CA GLU A 179 2.51 8.41 32.65
C GLU A 179 3.00 7.88 31.29
N GLU A 180 4.00 8.53 30.68
CA GLU A 180 4.60 8.10 29.41
C GLU A 180 5.24 6.70 29.52
N GLY A 181 5.81 6.38 30.68
CA GLY A 181 6.37 5.05 30.94
C GLY A 181 5.31 3.95 30.91
N THR A 182 4.09 4.26 31.37
CA THR A 182 2.96 3.33 31.31
C THR A 182 2.47 3.18 29.87
N SER A 183 2.31 4.30 29.14
CA SER A 183 1.95 4.29 27.72
C SER A 183 2.96 3.52 26.86
N PHE A 184 4.26 3.67 27.15
CA PHE A 184 5.32 2.93 26.47
C PHE A 184 5.17 1.42 26.66
N GLU A 185 4.95 0.94 27.89
CA GLU A 185 4.80 -0.51 28.12
C GLU A 185 3.54 -1.07 27.45
N LEU A 186 2.42 -0.30 27.43
CA LEU A 186 1.22 -0.67 26.68
C LEU A 186 1.50 -0.81 25.19
N PHE A 187 2.19 0.17 24.58
CA PHE A 187 2.60 0.10 23.18
C PHE A 187 3.50 -1.10 22.91
N ILE A 188 4.46 -1.40 23.79
CA ILE A 188 5.35 -2.55 23.63
C ILE A 188 4.57 -3.87 23.68
N ASP A 189 3.55 -3.99 24.52
CA ASP A 189 2.72 -5.18 24.58
C ASP A 189 1.86 -5.35 23.32
N ASP A 190 1.31 -4.27 22.78
CA ASP A 190 0.61 -4.31 21.49
C ASP A 190 1.57 -4.61 20.32
N LEU A 191 2.78 -4.06 20.35
CA LEU A 191 3.82 -4.32 19.36
C LEU A 191 4.24 -5.80 19.38
N LYS A 192 4.33 -6.42 20.57
CA LYS A 192 4.57 -7.87 20.69
C LYS A 192 3.44 -8.71 20.09
N LYS A 193 2.18 -8.31 20.31
CA LYS A 193 1.01 -9.02 19.76
C LYS A 193 1.02 -8.95 18.23
N ASN A 194 1.42 -7.81 17.66
CA ASN A 194 1.56 -7.59 16.22
C ASN A 194 2.93 -8.03 15.68
N GLU A 195 3.54 -9.05 16.28
CA GLU A 195 4.82 -9.66 15.88
C GLU A 195 6.00 -8.70 15.67
N TRP A 196 6.00 -7.57 16.38
CA TRP A 196 7.01 -6.52 16.28
C TRP A 196 7.00 -5.71 14.97
N PHE A 197 5.86 -5.65 14.29
CA PHE A 197 5.67 -4.85 13.09
C PHE A 197 4.77 -3.65 13.33
N LEU A 198 5.03 -2.57 12.57
CA LEU A 198 4.09 -1.46 12.39
C LEU A 198 3.53 -1.55 10.97
N ASN A 199 2.23 -1.31 10.83
CA ASN A 199 1.66 -1.05 9.53
C ASN A 199 2.02 0.37 9.09
N ASN A 200 1.91 0.64 7.79
CA ASN A 200 2.05 1.99 7.28
C ASN A 200 1.05 2.31 6.16
N ILE A 201 0.84 3.61 5.96
CA ILE A 201 0.25 4.17 4.76
C ILE A 201 1.31 5.09 4.19
N SER A 202 1.76 4.84 2.96
CA SER A 202 2.80 5.63 2.30
C SER A 202 2.27 6.25 1.02
N CYS A 203 2.53 7.55 0.82
CA CYS A 203 2.27 8.27 -0.41
C CYS A 203 3.58 8.44 -1.21
N LEU A 204 3.60 7.91 -2.42
CA LEU A 204 4.75 7.88 -3.31
C LEU A 204 4.47 8.74 -4.55
N HIS A 205 5.43 9.58 -4.91
CA HIS A 205 5.47 10.25 -6.20
C HIS A 205 6.50 9.57 -7.10
N ILE A 206 6.08 9.18 -8.30
CA ILE A 206 6.85 8.47 -9.31
C ILE A 206 6.95 9.41 -10.51
N PRO A 207 7.99 10.28 -10.55
CA PRO A 207 8.11 11.28 -11.61
C PRO A 207 8.31 10.62 -12.98
N SER A 208 9.02 9.49 -13.02
CA SER A 208 9.17 8.66 -14.20
C SER A 208 9.36 7.20 -13.79
N LEU A 209 9.18 6.27 -14.75
CA LEU A 209 9.51 4.85 -14.56
C LEU A 209 11.03 4.61 -14.43
N GLU A 210 11.85 5.62 -14.71
CA GLU A 210 13.31 5.53 -14.64
C GLU A 210 13.90 5.93 -13.30
N ASP A 211 13.19 6.79 -12.58
CA ASP A 211 13.63 7.37 -11.32
C ASP A 211 13.12 6.56 -10.13
N ASP A 212 13.83 6.68 -9.00
CA ASP A 212 13.38 6.09 -7.75
C ASP A 212 12.10 6.82 -7.25
N PRO A 213 11.08 6.07 -6.78
CA PRO A 213 9.90 6.67 -6.18
C PRO A 213 10.27 7.57 -4.98
N LEU A 214 9.71 8.77 -4.95
CA LEU A 214 9.89 9.73 -3.88
C LEU A 214 8.81 9.50 -2.81
N LEU A 215 9.22 9.14 -1.60
CA LEU A 215 8.33 9.07 -0.45
C LEU A 215 7.97 10.48 0.00
N THR A 216 6.70 10.86 -0.20
CA THR A 216 6.21 12.21 0.11
C THR A 216 5.55 12.29 1.47
N ASP A 217 4.88 11.21 1.89
CA ASP A 217 4.26 11.11 3.20
C ASP A 217 4.24 9.65 3.66
N ILE A 218 4.36 9.44 4.97
CA ILE A 218 4.28 8.13 5.59
C ILE A 218 3.68 8.24 7.00
N VAL A 219 2.67 7.41 7.25
CA VAL A 219 2.07 7.25 8.56
C VAL A 219 2.32 5.83 9.03
N PHE A 220 3.02 5.66 10.14
CA PHE A 220 3.12 4.37 10.82
C PHE A 220 2.05 4.24 11.88
N PHE A 221 1.47 3.05 11.97
CA PHE A 221 0.45 2.77 12.96
C PHE A 221 0.44 1.31 13.39
N LEU A 222 -0.14 1.07 14.57
CA LEU A 222 -0.24 -0.24 15.20
C LEU A 222 -1.62 -0.40 15.81
N PRO A 223 -2.40 -1.40 15.37
CA PRO A 223 -3.69 -1.68 15.98
C PRO A 223 -3.52 -2.14 17.44
N SER A 224 -4.43 -1.72 18.30
CA SER A 224 -4.53 -2.11 19.71
C SER A 224 -5.97 -2.52 20.00
N SER A 225 -6.20 -3.24 21.10
CA SER A 225 -7.54 -3.45 21.62
C SER A 225 -8.25 -2.13 21.98
N LYS A 226 -7.49 -1.05 22.23
CA LYS A 226 -8.03 0.24 22.70
C LYS A 226 -8.03 1.35 21.64
N GLY A 227 -7.78 1.02 20.37
CA GLY A 227 -7.66 1.99 19.29
C GLY A 227 -6.46 1.73 18.41
N VAL A 228 -5.86 2.80 17.87
CA VAL A 228 -4.74 2.71 16.93
C VAL A 228 -3.60 3.59 17.42
N TRP A 229 -2.46 2.98 17.72
CA TRP A 229 -1.22 3.72 17.95
C TRP A 229 -0.78 4.36 16.65
N VAL A 230 -0.52 5.67 16.65
CA VAL A 230 -0.04 6.43 15.49
C VAL A 230 1.29 7.07 15.84
N VAL A 231 2.26 6.91 14.95
CA VAL A 231 3.58 7.57 15.04
C VAL A 231 3.56 8.84 14.20
N LYS A 232 3.99 9.96 14.77
CA LYS A 232 4.14 11.24 14.08
C LYS A 232 5.46 11.90 14.45
N TYR A 233 6.09 12.52 13.47
CA TYR A 233 7.21 13.43 13.72
C TYR A 233 6.65 14.81 14.09
N THR A 234 7.30 15.46 15.06
CA THR A 234 6.91 16.77 15.60
C THR A 234 8.15 17.66 15.68
N ASP A 235 7.94 18.98 15.84
CA ASP A 235 9.03 19.97 15.90
C ASP A 235 9.85 19.94 17.21
N ASP A 236 9.69 18.92 18.06
CA ASP A 236 10.48 18.77 19.28
C ASP A 236 11.92 18.40 18.93
N GLN A 237 12.87 19.25 19.31
CA GLN A 237 14.29 19.09 18.97
C GLN A 237 14.97 17.90 19.68
N THR A 238 14.37 17.39 20.75
CA THR A 238 14.97 16.36 21.61
C THR A 238 14.30 15.00 21.45
N ALA A 239 12.97 14.97 21.36
CA ALA A 239 12.16 13.77 21.20
C ALA A 239 11.08 14.01 20.14
N PRO A 240 11.48 14.11 18.85
CA PRO A 240 10.59 14.47 17.75
C PRO A 240 9.53 13.40 17.47
N VAL A 241 9.77 12.14 17.82
CA VAL A 241 8.87 11.02 17.53
C VAL A 241 7.79 10.93 18.61
N LEU A 242 6.58 11.38 18.29
CA LEU A 242 5.40 11.25 19.13
C LEU A 242 4.63 9.97 18.76
N ILE A 243 4.45 9.08 19.73
CA ILE A 243 3.63 7.88 19.60
C ILE A 243 2.42 8.07 20.49
N GLN A 244 1.23 8.02 19.90
CA GLN A 244 -0.03 8.32 20.59
C GLN A 244 -1.09 7.29 20.24
N LEU A 245 -1.87 6.86 21.22
CA LEU A 245 -3.03 6.01 21.00
C LEU A 245 -4.21 6.90 20.58
N LYS A 246 -4.77 6.61 19.41
CA LYS A 246 -5.92 7.33 18.87
C LYS A 246 -7.16 6.43 18.92
N GLY A 247 -8.27 7.00 19.36
CA GLY A 247 -9.59 6.40 19.16
C GLY A 247 -9.97 6.37 17.67
N LEU A 248 -11.01 5.61 17.33
CA LEU A 248 -11.44 5.41 15.94
C LEU A 248 -11.79 6.71 15.23
N GLU A 249 -12.49 7.66 15.88
CA GLU A 249 -12.82 8.95 15.27
C GLU A 249 -11.56 9.75 14.90
N GLN A 250 -10.57 9.78 15.78
CA GLN A 250 -9.30 10.46 15.54
C GLN A 250 -8.46 9.76 14.46
N TRP A 251 -8.56 8.44 14.36
CA TRP A 251 -7.97 7.65 13.28
C TRP A 251 -8.64 7.96 11.94
N HIS A 252 -9.97 7.99 11.89
CA HIS A 252 -10.73 8.32 10.69
C HIS A 252 -10.41 9.74 10.20
N ALA A 253 -10.37 10.72 11.09
CA ALA A 253 -9.98 12.09 10.75
C ALA A 253 -8.55 12.20 10.22
N LEU A 254 -7.64 11.30 10.63
CA LEU A 254 -6.29 11.24 10.06
C LEU A 254 -6.33 10.75 8.62
N LEU A 255 -7.18 9.76 8.31
CA LEU A 255 -7.31 9.19 6.97
C LEU A 255 -8.01 10.11 5.97
N GLU A 256 -8.80 11.08 6.42
CA GLU A 256 -9.47 12.05 5.54
C GLU A 256 -8.50 12.85 4.67
N ASN A 257 -7.26 13.06 5.11
CA ASN A 257 -6.27 13.81 4.35
C ASN A 257 -5.44 12.94 3.38
N VAL A 258 -5.63 11.61 3.39
CA VAL A 258 -4.87 10.68 2.56
C VAL A 258 -5.29 10.83 1.09
N GLY A 259 -4.32 11.13 0.22
CA GLY A 259 -4.53 11.29 -1.23
C GLY A 259 -4.78 12.71 -1.73
N HIS A 260 -5.04 13.67 -0.83
CA HIS A 260 -5.24 15.08 -1.22
C HIS A 260 -3.96 15.75 -1.75
N THR A 261 -2.77 15.30 -1.35
CA THR A 261 -1.50 15.85 -1.84
C THR A 261 -1.30 15.63 -3.35
N ALA A 262 -1.78 14.52 -3.89
CA ALA A 262 -1.61 14.18 -5.30
C ALA A 262 -2.54 15.00 -6.23
N SER A 263 -3.75 15.35 -5.76
CA SER A 263 -4.69 16.17 -6.53
C SER A 263 -4.26 17.64 -6.61
N LEU A 264 -3.69 18.20 -5.53
CA LEU A 264 -3.29 19.60 -5.47
C LEU A 264 -2.07 19.94 -6.35
N ILE A 265 -1.12 19.02 -6.53
CA ILE A 265 0.12 19.28 -7.27
C ILE A 265 -0.10 19.31 -8.80
N ASN A 266 -1.13 18.62 -9.31
CA ASN A 266 -1.44 18.62 -10.74
C ASN A 266 -2.28 19.82 -11.20
N GLU A 267 -2.86 20.60 -10.28
CA GLU A 267 -3.55 21.86 -10.63
C GLU A 267 -2.57 23.02 -10.88
N GLU A 268 -1.30 22.87 -10.51
CA GLU A 268 -0.24 23.87 -10.71
C GLU A 268 0.71 23.56 -11.88
N GLY A 269 0.44 22.51 -12.67
CA GLY A 269 1.26 22.02 -13.79
C GLY A 269 0.77 22.39 -15.18
#